data_AF-A0A537KCF7-F1
#
_entry.id   AF-A0A537KCF7-F1
#
_cell.length_a   1.000
_cell.length_b   1.000
_cell.length_c   1.000
_cell.angle_alpha   90.00
_cell.angle_beta   90.00
_cell.angle_gamma   90.00
#
_symmetry.space_group_name_H-M   'P 1'
#
loop_
_entity.id
_entity.type
_entity.pdbx_description
1 polymer ?
#
loop_
_entity_poly.entity_id
_entity_poly.type
_entity_poly.pdbx_seq_one_letter_code
_entity_poly.pdbx_strand_id
1 'polypeptide(L)'
;LLGGISGIAPTKVIIIGAGIVGEYAARAALALGASVKVFDNSVYRLKRLQNNIGHRLWTSVIEPRMLAKQLKTCEVAVGALGSQTGRTPLVVTEEMVSNMRPGSVIIDVSIDRGGCFETSEITSHEHPIFLKYGVIHYCVPNIPSGFARTASQAISNVLMPLLLEAGDEGGFENLVWHKVHLRSGIYLFKGALTNFYLSERFDLKYTDLNLLIASQR
;
A
#
# COMPACT_ATOMS: atom_id res chain seq x y z
N LEU A 1 12.37 21.13 -4.24
CA LEU A 1 11.10 21.84 -3.94
C LEU A 1 10.02 21.24 -4.81
N LEU A 2 8.92 20.73 -4.22
CA LEU A 2 7.76 20.23 -4.98
C LEU A 2 6.87 21.37 -5.50
N GLY A 3 6.96 22.55 -4.88
CA GLY A 3 6.25 23.77 -5.25
C GLY A 3 6.70 24.33 -6.59
N GLY A 4 5.73 24.56 -7.47
CA GLY A 4 5.91 25.33 -8.69
C GLY A 4 6.17 26.80 -8.38
N ILE A 5 7.13 27.38 -9.08
CA ILE A 5 7.33 28.83 -9.16
C ILE A 5 6.73 29.28 -10.48
N SER A 6 6.08 30.45 -10.50
CA SER A 6 5.50 30.99 -11.74
C SER A 6 6.54 31.04 -12.86
N GLY A 7 6.21 30.47 -14.02
CA GLY A 7 7.11 30.37 -15.17
C GLY A 7 7.98 29.11 -15.23
N ILE A 8 7.92 28.24 -14.21
CA ILE A 8 8.67 26.97 -14.17
C ILE A 8 7.70 25.79 -14.09
N ALA A 9 7.98 24.72 -14.83
CA ALA A 9 7.18 23.50 -14.76
C ALA A 9 7.20 22.91 -13.34
N PRO A 10 6.04 22.54 -12.76
CA PRO A 10 5.99 21.94 -11.43
C PRO A 10 6.61 20.55 -11.43
N THR A 11 7.02 20.07 -10.25
CA THR A 11 7.55 18.71 -10.10
C THR A 11 6.50 17.68 -10.49
N LYS A 12 6.90 16.68 -11.28
CA LYS A 12 6.01 15.59 -11.71
C LYS A 12 6.09 14.44 -10.73
N VAL A 13 4.95 14.15 -10.11
CA VAL A 13 4.75 13.04 -9.18
C VAL A 13 3.86 11.98 -9.84
N ILE A 14 4.40 10.78 -9.98
CA ILE A 14 3.66 9.61 -10.47
C ILE A 14 3.28 8.75 -9.27
N ILE A 15 2.01 8.43 -9.12
CA ILE A 15 1.50 7.56 -8.05
C ILE A 15 0.93 6.31 -8.68
N ILE A 16 1.36 5.15 -8.19
CA ILE A 16 0.96 3.85 -8.68
C ILE A 16 0.10 3.20 -7.60
N GLY A 17 -1.21 3.30 -7.75
CA GLY A 17 -2.24 2.86 -6.82
C GLY A 17 -3.18 4.00 -6.44
N ALA A 18 -4.49 3.76 -6.57
CA ALA A 18 -5.57 4.70 -6.25
C ALA A 18 -6.36 4.25 -4.99
N GLY A 19 -5.68 3.55 -4.09
CA GLY A 19 -6.19 3.24 -2.75
C GLY A 19 -6.06 4.42 -1.78
N ILE A 20 -6.24 4.14 -0.48
CA ILE A 20 -6.14 5.15 0.58
C ILE A 20 -4.76 5.83 0.57
N VAL A 21 -3.68 5.03 0.51
CA VAL A 21 -2.30 5.55 0.46
C VAL A 21 -2.12 6.48 -0.75
N GLY A 22 -2.57 6.05 -1.93
CA GLY A 22 -2.47 6.85 -3.15
C GLY A 22 -3.27 8.14 -3.10
N GLU A 23 -4.45 8.14 -2.48
CA GLU A 23 -5.27 9.34 -2.29
C GLU A 23 -4.56 10.37 -1.41
N TYR A 24 -4.06 9.97 -0.24
CA TYR A 24 -3.37 10.91 0.66
C TYR A 24 -2.03 11.37 0.09
N ALA A 25 -1.30 10.50 -0.63
CA ALA A 25 -0.11 10.89 -1.37
C ALA A 25 -0.42 11.93 -2.46
N ALA A 26 -1.52 11.75 -3.21
CA ALA A 26 -1.97 12.70 -4.22
C ALA A 26 -2.34 14.04 -3.59
N ARG A 27 -3.12 14.03 -2.50
CA ARG A 27 -3.49 15.26 -1.77
C ARG A 27 -2.28 16.03 -1.30
N ALA A 28 -1.31 15.35 -0.68
CA ALA A 28 -0.09 15.98 -0.19
C ALA A 28 0.74 16.59 -1.34
N ALA A 29 0.96 15.83 -2.41
CA ALA A 29 1.72 16.31 -3.57
C ALA A 29 1.04 17.51 -4.26
N LEU A 30 -0.29 17.46 -4.44
CA LEU A 30 -1.08 18.57 -4.99
C LEU A 30 -1.03 19.82 -4.10
N ALA A 31 -1.17 19.64 -2.78
CA ALA A 31 -1.07 20.75 -1.82
C ALA A 31 0.31 21.42 -1.83
N LEU A 32 1.36 20.65 -2.19
CA LEU A 32 2.71 21.16 -2.40
C LEU A 32 2.93 21.75 -3.79
N GLY A 33 1.91 21.83 -4.66
CA GLY A 33 2.00 22.44 -5.99
C GLY A 33 2.58 21.55 -7.09
N ALA A 34 2.69 20.24 -6.85
CA ALA A 34 3.19 19.29 -7.83
C ALA A 34 2.16 18.94 -8.91
N SER A 35 2.64 18.54 -10.10
CA SER A 35 1.80 17.89 -11.11
C SER A 35 1.68 16.40 -10.81
N VAL A 36 0.48 15.96 -10.42
CA VAL A 36 0.22 14.59 -10.00
C VAL A 36 -0.47 13.79 -11.10
N LYS A 37 0.02 12.57 -11.32
CA LYS A 37 -0.57 11.57 -12.22
C LYS A 37 -0.73 10.25 -11.48
N VAL A 38 -1.92 9.65 -11.56
CA VAL A 38 -2.22 8.43 -10.81
C VAL A 38 -2.56 7.27 -11.73
N PHE A 39 -1.98 6.11 -11.45
CA PHE A 39 -2.18 4.86 -12.18
C PHE A 39 -2.82 3.81 -11.29
N ASP A 40 -3.87 3.12 -11.73
CA ASP A 40 -4.46 1.96 -11.04
C ASP A 40 -5.23 1.09 -12.04
N ASN A 41 -5.22 -0.23 -11.88
CA ASN A 41 -5.98 -1.14 -12.76
C ASN A 41 -7.51 -1.01 -12.59
N SER A 42 -7.97 -0.53 -11.44
CA SER A 42 -9.38 -0.33 -11.16
C SER A 42 -9.84 1.07 -11.55
N VAL A 43 -10.58 1.16 -12.66
CA VAL A 43 -11.26 2.40 -13.09
C VAL A 43 -12.21 2.92 -12.00
N TYR A 44 -12.83 2.02 -11.22
CA TYR A 44 -13.66 2.41 -10.08
C TYR A 44 -12.86 3.16 -9.00
N ARG A 45 -11.66 2.68 -8.64
CA ARG A 45 -10.79 3.36 -7.68
C ARG A 45 -10.31 4.71 -8.21
N LEU A 46 -9.94 4.80 -9.48
CA LEU A 46 -9.58 6.07 -10.12
C LEU A 46 -10.72 7.09 -10.08
N LYS A 47 -11.96 6.65 -10.39
CA LYS A 47 -13.15 7.51 -10.30
C LYS A 47 -13.41 7.97 -8.86
N ARG A 48 -13.32 7.07 -7.89
CA ARG A 48 -13.47 7.39 -6.45
C ARG A 48 -12.43 8.41 -6.00
N LEU A 49 -11.17 8.18 -6.34
CA LEU A 49 -10.04 9.07 -6.04
C LEU A 49 -10.32 10.49 -6.55
N GLN A 50 -10.73 10.62 -7.82
CA GLN A 50 -11.01 11.92 -8.42
C GLN A 50 -12.17 12.64 -7.73
N ASN A 51 -13.25 11.91 -7.39
CA ASN A 51 -14.37 12.47 -6.64
C ASN A 51 -13.94 12.95 -5.24
N ASN A 52 -13.13 12.16 -4.54
CA ASN A 52 -12.65 12.50 -3.20
C ASN A 52 -11.73 13.72 -3.21
N ILE A 53 -10.83 13.80 -4.20
CA ILE A 53 -9.90 14.93 -4.36
C ILE A 53 -10.64 16.23 -4.69
N GLY A 54 -11.81 16.15 -5.34
CA GLY A 54 -12.68 17.31 -5.61
C GLY A 54 -12.24 18.18 -6.78
N HIS A 55 -11.25 17.75 -7.56
CA HIS A 55 -10.87 18.38 -8.82
C HIS A 55 -10.37 17.33 -9.83
N ARG A 56 -10.31 17.71 -11.10
CA ARG A 56 -9.84 16.81 -12.16
C ARG A 56 -8.37 16.51 -11.96
N LEU A 57 -8.07 15.21 -11.89
CA LEU A 57 -6.73 14.67 -11.79
C LEU A 57 -6.42 13.91 -13.08
N TRP A 58 -5.16 13.86 -13.48
CA TRP A 58 -4.76 12.92 -14.52
C TRP A 58 -4.75 11.50 -13.93
N THR A 59 -5.54 10.62 -14.53
CA THR A 59 -5.64 9.22 -14.13
C THR A 59 -5.52 8.30 -15.33
N SER A 60 -4.87 7.15 -15.18
CA SER A 60 -4.78 6.13 -16.22
C SER A 60 -4.84 4.73 -15.63
N VAL A 61 -5.30 3.76 -16.40
CA VAL A 61 -5.02 2.35 -16.09
C VAL A 61 -3.53 2.07 -16.23
N ILE A 62 -3.03 1.04 -15.55
CA ILE A 62 -1.62 0.64 -15.64
C ILE A 62 -1.39 -0.04 -16.99
N GLU A 63 -0.95 0.76 -17.96
CA GLU A 63 -0.44 0.27 -19.24
C GLU A 63 1.10 0.39 -19.22
N PRO A 64 1.87 -0.71 -19.36
CA PRO A 64 3.32 -0.70 -19.19
C PRO A 64 4.06 0.37 -20.02
N ARG A 65 3.65 0.57 -21.28
CA ARG A 65 4.25 1.57 -22.18
C ARG A 65 4.00 3.00 -21.71
N MET A 66 2.77 3.29 -21.28
CA MET A 66 2.40 4.61 -20.75
C MET A 66 3.10 4.87 -19.42
N LEU A 67 3.13 3.87 -18.53
CA LEU A 67 3.78 3.97 -17.24
C LEU A 67 5.28 4.25 -17.40
N ALA A 68 5.98 3.47 -18.23
CA ALA A 68 7.41 3.68 -18.53
C ALA A 68 7.67 5.10 -19.07
N LYS A 69 6.82 5.60 -19.98
CA LYS A 69 6.92 6.96 -20.52
C LYS A 69 6.78 8.04 -19.44
N GLN A 70 5.85 7.85 -18.50
CA GLN A 70 5.67 8.81 -17.40
C GLN A 70 6.82 8.74 -16.40
N LEU A 71 7.26 7.54 -16.02
CA LEU A 71 8.37 7.33 -15.07
C LEU A 71 9.68 7.92 -15.58
N LYS A 72 10.00 7.75 -16.87
CA LYS A 72 11.19 8.33 -17.52
C LYS A 72 11.34 9.85 -17.33
N THR A 73 10.24 10.57 -17.12
CA THR A 73 10.23 12.04 -17.03
C THR A 73 9.70 12.57 -15.71
N CYS A 74 9.58 11.71 -14.70
CA CYS A 74 9.15 12.11 -13.37
C CYS A 74 10.34 12.38 -12.46
N GLU A 75 10.10 13.18 -11.43
CA GLU A 75 11.06 13.43 -10.37
C GLU A 75 10.75 12.59 -9.12
N VAL A 76 9.47 12.24 -8.91
CA VAL A 76 9.04 11.38 -7.81
C VAL A 76 8.05 10.32 -8.31
N ALA A 77 8.30 9.06 -7.94
CA ALA A 77 7.39 7.94 -8.12
C ALA A 77 6.99 7.35 -6.77
N VAL A 78 5.70 7.17 -6.52
CA VAL A 78 5.15 6.63 -5.27
C VAL A 78 4.45 5.30 -5.56
N GLY A 79 4.96 4.22 -4.97
CA GLY A 79 4.35 2.90 -5.01
C GLY A 79 3.30 2.73 -3.91
N ALA A 80 2.03 2.78 -4.28
CA ALA A 80 0.87 2.73 -3.39
C ALA A 80 -0.13 1.62 -3.78
N LEU A 81 0.36 0.54 -4.41
CA LEU A 81 -0.46 -0.61 -4.78
C LEU A 81 -0.69 -1.51 -3.56
N GLY A 82 -1.96 -1.66 -3.19
CA GLY A 82 -2.36 -2.68 -2.23
C GLY A 82 -2.54 -4.04 -2.91
N SER A 83 -1.99 -5.09 -2.31
CA SER A 83 -2.39 -6.45 -2.62
C SER A 83 -3.70 -6.81 -1.90
N GLN A 84 -4.63 -7.47 -2.60
CA GLN A 84 -5.81 -8.05 -1.95
C GLN A 84 -5.43 -9.34 -1.21
N THR A 85 -4.50 -10.12 -1.77
CA THR A 85 -4.03 -11.38 -1.21
C THR A 85 -2.53 -11.53 -1.50
N GLY A 86 -1.75 -11.79 -0.45
CA GLY A 86 -0.33 -12.09 -0.59
C GLY A 86 0.56 -10.88 -0.92
N ARG A 87 1.45 -11.09 -1.89
CA ARG A 87 2.48 -10.12 -2.30
C ARG A 87 1.89 -9.02 -3.18
N THR A 88 2.44 -7.81 -3.10
CA THR A 88 2.14 -6.74 -4.05
C THR A 88 2.62 -7.13 -5.46
N PRO A 89 1.82 -6.87 -6.52
CA PRO A 89 2.27 -7.11 -7.88
C PRO A 89 3.40 -6.16 -8.26
N LEU A 90 4.44 -6.70 -8.88
CA LEU A 90 5.52 -5.93 -9.49
C LEU A 90 5.00 -5.35 -10.81
N VAL A 91 4.91 -4.03 -10.89
CA VAL A 91 4.39 -3.32 -12.07
C VAL A 91 5.40 -2.37 -12.70
N VAL A 92 6.45 -2.02 -11.95
CA VAL A 92 7.58 -1.24 -12.47
C VAL A 92 8.79 -2.14 -12.59
N THR A 93 9.22 -2.38 -13.82
CA THR A 93 10.36 -3.24 -14.10
C THR A 93 11.68 -2.53 -13.83
N GLU A 94 12.75 -3.29 -13.65
CA GLU A 94 14.11 -2.74 -13.49
C GLU A 94 14.53 -1.89 -14.69
N GLU A 95 14.11 -2.27 -15.90
CA GLU A 95 14.30 -1.47 -17.12
C GLU A 95 13.58 -0.12 -17.06
N MET A 96 12.38 -0.05 -16.50
CA MET A 96 11.69 1.23 -16.32
C MET A 96 12.44 2.14 -15.37
N VAL A 97 13.00 1.58 -14.29
CA VAL A 97 13.76 2.33 -13.27
C VAL A 97 15.10 2.80 -13.82
N SER A 98 15.82 1.97 -14.56
CA SER A 98 17.12 2.37 -15.16
C SER A 98 16.99 3.50 -16.19
N ASN A 99 15.80 3.67 -16.77
CA ASN A 99 15.47 4.76 -17.69
C ASN A 99 14.95 6.02 -17.01
N MET A 100 14.82 6.05 -15.67
CA MET A 100 14.43 7.26 -14.94
C MET A 100 15.56 8.28 -14.91
N ARG A 101 15.21 9.54 -14.66
CA ARG A 101 16.21 10.62 -14.53
C ARG A 101 17.08 10.35 -13.29
N PRO A 102 18.41 10.43 -13.39
CA PRO A 102 19.26 10.44 -12.20
C PRO A 102 18.85 11.56 -11.23
N GLY A 103 18.83 11.25 -9.94
CA GLY A 103 18.34 12.13 -8.87
C GLY A 103 16.83 12.09 -8.64
N SER A 104 16.07 11.35 -9.46
CA SER A 104 14.66 11.06 -9.16
C SER A 104 14.53 10.15 -7.94
N VAL A 105 13.34 10.16 -7.32
CA VAL A 105 13.05 9.46 -6.08
C VAL A 105 11.92 8.45 -6.28
N ILE A 106 12.15 7.21 -5.85
CA ILE A 106 11.12 6.18 -5.67
C ILE A 106 10.79 6.09 -4.18
N ILE A 107 9.50 6.13 -3.85
CA ILE A 107 8.97 5.88 -2.51
C ILE A 107 8.05 4.67 -2.61
N ASP A 108 8.55 3.48 -2.26
CA ASP A 108 7.76 2.25 -2.32
C ASP A 108 7.06 2.00 -0.98
N VAL A 109 5.88 2.59 -0.81
CA VAL A 109 5.03 2.36 0.37
C VAL A 109 4.47 0.93 0.39
N SER A 110 4.52 0.22 -0.73
CA SER A 110 4.02 -1.15 -0.86
C SER A 110 5.06 -2.19 -0.43
N ILE A 111 6.22 -1.75 0.09
CA ILE A 111 7.33 -2.59 0.54
C ILE A 111 6.94 -3.55 1.67
N ASP A 112 5.96 -3.17 2.52
CA ASP A 112 5.42 -4.03 3.59
C ASP A 112 4.86 -5.36 3.06
N ARG A 113 4.53 -5.42 1.76
CA ARG A 113 4.07 -6.62 1.05
C ARG A 113 4.97 -6.99 -0.13
N GLY A 114 6.24 -6.61 -0.09
CA GLY A 114 7.26 -7.01 -1.06
C GLY A 114 7.50 -6.04 -2.22
N GLY A 115 6.87 -4.86 -2.20
CA GLY A 115 7.12 -3.76 -3.14
C GLY A 115 6.40 -3.89 -4.49
N CYS A 116 6.25 -2.77 -5.19
CA CYS A 116 5.71 -2.75 -6.56
C CYS A 116 6.76 -2.41 -7.64
N PHE A 117 8.00 -2.12 -7.24
CA PHE A 117 9.15 -1.95 -8.13
C PHE A 117 10.09 -3.15 -8.00
N GLU A 118 10.60 -3.66 -9.12
CA GLU A 118 11.55 -4.78 -9.14
C GLU A 118 12.89 -4.44 -8.46
N THR A 119 13.26 -3.16 -8.44
CA THR A 119 14.50 -2.66 -7.83
C THR A 119 14.38 -2.37 -6.34
N SER A 120 13.21 -2.55 -5.73
CA SER A 120 12.99 -2.26 -4.30
C SER A 120 13.68 -3.28 -3.41
N GLU A 121 14.43 -2.79 -2.43
CA GLU A 121 15.08 -3.58 -1.38
C GLU A 121 14.65 -3.03 -0.02
N ILE A 122 14.45 -3.92 0.97
CA ILE A 122 14.00 -3.49 2.30
C ILE A 122 15.08 -2.63 2.95
N THR A 123 14.69 -1.45 3.40
CA THR A 123 15.55 -0.51 4.15
C THR A 123 15.05 -0.38 5.60
N SER A 124 15.66 0.49 6.40
CA SER A 124 15.25 0.75 7.78
C SER A 124 15.13 2.25 8.07
N HIS A 125 14.50 2.63 9.18
CA HIS A 125 14.45 4.04 9.58
C HIS A 125 15.83 4.67 9.81
N GLU A 126 16.82 3.87 10.19
CA GLU A 126 18.22 4.32 10.37
C GLU A 126 18.95 4.50 9.03
N HIS A 127 18.68 3.63 8.07
CA HIS A 127 19.27 3.65 6.73
C HIS A 127 18.15 3.65 5.68
N PRO A 128 17.44 4.78 5.51
CA PRO A 128 16.14 4.80 4.83
C PRO A 128 16.24 4.80 3.31
N ILE A 129 17.42 5.02 2.75
CA ILE A 129 17.61 5.17 1.32
C ILE A 129 18.82 4.39 0.80
N PHE A 130 18.73 3.97 -0.47
CA PHE A 130 19.85 3.53 -1.27
C PHE A 130 19.75 4.10 -2.69
N LEU A 131 20.85 4.02 -3.44
CA LEU A 131 20.92 4.47 -4.83
C LEU A 131 21.02 3.26 -5.76
N LYS A 132 20.17 3.22 -6.79
CA LYS A 132 20.25 2.23 -7.87
C LYS A 132 19.95 2.91 -9.21
N TYR A 133 20.84 2.77 -10.19
CA TYR A 133 20.82 3.50 -11.47
C TYR A 133 20.74 5.04 -11.33
N GLY A 134 21.29 5.60 -10.25
CA GLY A 134 21.17 7.02 -9.95
C GLY A 134 19.79 7.45 -9.44
N VAL A 135 18.86 6.52 -9.21
CA VAL A 135 17.55 6.74 -8.62
C VAL A 135 17.60 6.45 -7.13
N ILE A 136 17.12 7.39 -6.32
CA ILE A 136 17.06 7.26 -4.86
C ILE A 136 15.83 6.41 -4.51
N HIS A 137 16.04 5.30 -3.81
CA HIS A 137 14.97 4.42 -3.36
C HIS A 137 14.73 4.64 -1.87
N TYR A 138 13.49 4.92 -1.50
CA TYR A 138 12.99 4.90 -0.13
C TYR A 138 12.02 3.72 -0.01
N CYS A 139 12.43 2.70 0.73
CA CYS A 139 11.74 1.41 0.82
C CYS A 139 11.65 0.97 2.29
N VAL A 140 11.34 1.91 3.19
CA VAL A 140 11.29 1.65 4.63
C VAL A 140 9.95 0.99 4.95
N PRO A 141 9.93 -0.23 5.52
CA PRO A 141 8.70 -0.85 5.98
C PRO A 141 8.18 -0.15 7.23
N ASN A 142 6.89 -0.33 7.53
CA ASN A 142 6.28 0.24 8.72
C ASN A 142 6.54 1.75 8.87
N ILE A 143 6.37 2.51 7.78
CA ILE A 143 6.50 3.98 7.77
C ILE A 143 5.76 4.66 8.94
N PRO A 144 4.53 4.23 9.32
CA PRO A 144 3.81 4.85 10.44
C PRO A 144 4.54 4.80 11.78
N SER A 145 5.47 3.87 12.01
CA SER A 145 6.21 3.79 13.28
C SER A 145 7.11 4.99 13.52
N GLY A 146 7.56 5.69 12.47
CA GLY A 146 8.27 6.96 12.57
C GLY A 146 7.43 8.09 13.18
N PHE A 147 6.11 7.90 13.26
CA PHE A 147 5.14 8.86 13.82
C PHE A 147 4.31 8.21 14.94
N ALA A 148 5.01 7.56 15.88
CA ALA A 148 4.44 6.68 16.92
C ALA A 148 3.18 7.24 17.61
N ARG A 149 3.19 8.49 18.10
CA ARG A 149 2.03 9.09 18.78
C ARG A 149 0.77 9.08 17.90
N THR A 150 0.90 9.49 16.64
CA THR A 150 -0.23 9.54 15.71
C THR A 150 -0.67 8.13 15.30
N ALA A 151 0.28 7.25 15.01
CA ALA A 151 0.00 5.88 14.61
C ALA A 151 -0.68 5.08 15.73
N SER A 152 -0.20 5.19 16.97
CA SER A 152 -0.80 4.56 18.15
C SER A 152 -2.22 5.06 18.38
N GLN A 153 -2.47 6.37 18.34
CA GLN A 153 -3.83 6.89 18.51
C GLN A 153 -4.76 6.40 17.38
N ALA A 154 -4.29 6.42 16.13
CA ALA A 154 -5.09 6.01 14.97
C ALA A 154 -5.49 4.52 15.05
N ILE A 155 -4.53 3.63 15.38
CA ILE A 155 -4.83 2.19 15.48
C ILE A 155 -5.67 1.87 16.71
N SER A 156 -5.44 2.55 17.85
CA SER A 156 -6.25 2.38 19.07
C SER A 156 -7.71 2.77 18.84
N ASN A 157 -7.98 3.84 18.11
CA ASN A 157 -9.36 4.26 17.79
C ASN A 157 -10.13 3.19 17.02
N VAL A 158 -9.45 2.35 16.24
CA VAL A 158 -10.08 1.26 15.46
C VAL A 158 -10.15 -0.04 16.26
N LEU A 159 -9.11 -0.38 17.02
CA LEU A 159 -9.03 -1.66 17.75
C LEU A 159 -9.76 -1.63 19.10
N MET A 160 -9.84 -0.49 19.79
CA MET A 160 -10.44 -0.42 21.12
C MET A 160 -11.91 -0.89 21.14
N PRO A 161 -12.80 -0.50 20.21
CA PRO A 161 -14.17 -1.01 20.18
C PRO A 161 -14.22 -2.54 20.03
N LEU A 162 -13.37 -3.10 19.17
CA LEU A 162 -13.29 -4.55 18.94
C LEU A 162 -12.81 -5.29 20.20
N LEU A 163 -11.86 -4.72 20.95
CA LEU A 163 -11.33 -5.31 22.18
C LEU A 163 -12.34 -5.27 23.32
N LEU A 164 -13.09 -4.17 23.47
CA LEU A 164 -14.13 -4.06 24.48
C LEU A 164 -15.25 -5.08 24.22
N GLU A 165 -15.71 -5.17 22.98
CA GLU A 165 -16.71 -6.15 22.57
C GLU A 165 -16.20 -7.59 22.75
N ALA A 166 -14.92 -7.86 22.49
CA ALA A 166 -14.33 -9.16 22.79
C ALA A 166 -14.37 -9.49 24.28
N GLY A 167 -14.20 -8.48 25.15
CA GLY A 167 -14.36 -8.61 26.59
C GLY A 167 -15.80 -8.92 27.00
N ASP A 168 -16.76 -8.17 26.46
CA ASP A 168 -18.19 -8.33 26.75
C ASP A 168 -18.74 -9.69 26.30
N GLU A 169 -18.25 -10.20 25.16
CA GLU A 169 -18.63 -11.52 24.62
C GLU A 169 -17.87 -12.68 25.28
N GLY A 170 -17.00 -12.43 26.26
CA GLY A 170 -16.23 -13.47 26.95
C GLY A 170 -15.06 -14.04 26.14
N GLY A 171 -14.67 -13.38 25.05
CA GLY A 171 -13.46 -13.67 24.28
C GLY A 171 -13.65 -13.61 22.76
N PHE A 172 -12.53 -13.67 22.04
CA PHE A 172 -12.53 -13.68 20.57
C PHE A 172 -13.21 -14.92 19.98
N GLU A 173 -13.21 -16.05 20.68
CA GLU A 173 -13.86 -17.27 20.19
C GLU A 173 -15.36 -17.06 19.96
N ASN A 174 -16.05 -16.42 20.90
CA ASN A 174 -17.47 -16.08 20.79
C ASN A 174 -17.73 -15.04 19.69
N LEU A 175 -16.90 -14.00 19.62
CA LEU A 175 -16.97 -12.97 18.58
C LEU A 175 -16.89 -13.54 17.16
N VAL A 176 -16.05 -14.55 16.95
CA VAL A 176 -15.84 -15.20 15.65
C VAL A 176 -17.12 -15.88 15.13
N TRP A 177 -18.02 -16.30 16.01
CA TRP A 177 -19.33 -16.84 15.63
C TRP A 177 -20.24 -15.78 15.03
N HIS A 178 -20.33 -14.61 15.66
CA HIS A 178 -21.29 -13.56 15.28
C HIS A 178 -20.72 -12.58 14.24
N LYS A 179 -19.41 -12.34 14.24
CA LYS A 179 -18.73 -11.43 13.31
C LYS A 179 -18.03 -12.17 12.18
N VAL A 180 -18.80 -12.50 11.15
CA VAL A 180 -18.28 -13.14 9.93
C VAL A 180 -17.10 -12.37 9.31
N HIS A 181 -17.10 -11.04 9.36
CA HIS A 181 -15.99 -10.24 8.83
C HIS A 181 -14.68 -10.42 9.61
N LEU A 182 -14.74 -10.67 10.93
CA LEU A 182 -13.56 -10.90 11.76
C LEU A 182 -12.82 -12.19 11.37
N ARG A 183 -13.56 -13.18 10.83
CA ARG A 183 -13.03 -14.47 10.37
C ARG A 183 -11.91 -14.32 9.33
N SER A 184 -12.01 -13.30 8.47
CA SER A 184 -10.99 -13.01 7.45
C SER A 184 -9.64 -12.60 8.04
N GLY A 185 -9.60 -12.15 9.29
CA GLY A 185 -8.39 -11.80 10.02
C GLY A 185 -7.75 -12.95 10.79
N ILE A 186 -8.37 -14.14 10.83
CA ILE A 186 -7.85 -15.28 11.59
C ILE A 186 -6.87 -16.07 10.73
N TYR A 187 -5.62 -16.15 11.19
CA TYR A 187 -4.60 -16.94 10.51
C TYR A 187 -4.48 -18.35 11.07
N LEU A 188 -4.61 -18.49 12.39
CA LEU A 188 -4.57 -19.75 13.11
C LEU A 188 -5.78 -19.83 14.06
N PHE A 189 -6.43 -20.98 14.09
CA PHE A 189 -7.49 -21.28 15.03
C PHE A 189 -7.27 -22.66 15.64
N LYS A 190 -7.07 -22.72 16.96
CA LYS A 190 -6.84 -23.96 17.73
C LYS A 190 -5.75 -24.86 17.12
N GLY A 191 -4.66 -24.25 16.67
CA GLY A 191 -3.52 -24.94 16.06
C GLY A 191 -3.69 -25.30 14.58
N ALA A 192 -4.86 -25.08 13.99
CA ALA A 192 -5.10 -25.27 12.56
C ALA A 192 -4.88 -23.95 11.79
N LEU A 193 -4.21 -24.03 10.64
CA LEU A 193 -3.99 -22.90 9.74
C LEU A 193 -5.25 -22.63 8.91
N THR A 194 -5.81 -21.43 9.05
CA THR A 194 -7.04 -21.00 8.39
C THR A 194 -6.81 -19.96 7.30
N ASN A 195 -5.58 -19.50 7.11
CA ASN A 195 -5.21 -18.61 6.02
C ASN A 195 -4.68 -19.38 4.82
N PHE A 196 -5.41 -19.36 3.71
CA PHE A 196 -5.06 -20.09 2.50
C PHE A 196 -3.72 -19.63 1.89
N TYR A 197 -3.46 -18.32 1.86
CA TYR A 197 -2.21 -17.80 1.30
C TYR A 197 -0.97 -18.27 2.07
N LEU A 198 -1.03 -18.31 3.40
CA LEU A 198 0.06 -18.86 4.22
C LEU A 198 0.22 -20.36 4.02
N SER A 199 -0.88 -21.09 3.80
CA SER A 199 -0.86 -22.53 3.52
C SER A 199 -0.08 -22.83 2.24
N GLU A 200 -0.41 -22.16 1.13
CA GLU A 200 0.30 -22.34 -0.14
C GLU A 200 1.77 -21.90 -0.04
N ARG A 201 2.03 -20.77 0.63
CA ARG A 201 3.38 -20.21 0.71
C ARG A 201 4.35 -21.06 1.52
N PHE A 202 3.87 -21.73 2.56
CA PHE A 202 4.70 -22.49 3.49
C PHE A 202 4.48 -24.00 3.40
N ASP A 203 3.70 -24.47 2.42
CA ASP A 203 3.33 -25.88 2.25
C ASP A 203 2.72 -26.50 3.53
N LEU A 204 1.83 -25.76 4.17
CA LEU A 204 1.17 -26.15 5.42
C LEU A 204 -0.28 -26.56 5.15
N LYS A 205 -0.82 -27.50 5.92
CA LYS A 205 -2.22 -27.95 5.79
C LYS A 205 -3.20 -26.80 6.07
N TYR A 206 -3.98 -26.41 5.06
CA TYR A 206 -5.13 -25.52 5.22
C TYR A 206 -6.32 -26.26 5.84
N THR A 207 -7.01 -25.60 6.75
CA THR A 207 -8.31 -26.05 7.27
C THR A 207 -9.30 -24.89 7.24
N ASP A 208 -10.47 -25.10 6.64
CA ASP A 208 -11.51 -24.08 6.59
C ASP A 208 -12.00 -23.74 8.00
N LEU A 209 -11.90 -22.47 8.36
CA LEU A 209 -12.33 -21.95 9.65
C LEU A 209 -13.81 -22.25 9.93
N ASN A 210 -14.68 -22.22 8.92
CA ASN A 210 -16.11 -22.50 9.11
C ASN A 210 -16.35 -23.96 9.51
N LEU A 211 -15.52 -24.89 9.05
CA LEU A 211 -15.60 -26.30 9.46
C LEU A 211 -15.15 -26.48 10.92
N LEU A 212 -14.10 -25.78 11.33
CA LEU A 212 -13.58 -25.82 12.72
C LEU A 212 -14.55 -25.21 13.72
N ILE A 213 -15.24 -24.16 13.29
CA ILE A 213 -16.31 -23.53 14.06
C ILE A 213 -17.49 -24.51 14.15
N ALA A 214 -18.00 -25.02 13.03
CA ALA A 214 -19.20 -25.87 13.02
C ALA A 214 -19.07 -27.18 13.82
N SER A 215 -17.88 -27.76 13.96
CA SER A 215 -17.65 -29.02 14.68
C SER A 215 -17.75 -28.93 16.20
N GLN A 216 -17.91 -27.73 16.76
CA GLN A 216 -18.08 -27.51 18.20
C GLN A 216 -19.53 -27.38 18.67
N ARG A 217 -20.48 -27.70 17.80
CA ARG A 217 -21.89 -27.90 18.19
C ARG A 217 -22.13 -29.30 18.72
#